data_AF-A0A3S8XQ52-F1
#
_entry.id   AF-A0A3S8XQ52-F1
#
_cell.length_a   1.000
_cell.length_b   1.000
_cell.length_c   1.000
_cell.angle_alpha   90.00
_cell.angle_beta   90.00
_cell.angle_gamma   90.00
#
_symmetry.space_group_name_H-M   'P 1'
#
loop_
_entity.id
_entity.type
_entity.pdbx_description
1 polymer ?
#
loop_
_entity_poly.entity_id
_entity_poly.type
_entity_poly.pdbx_seq_one_letter_code
_entity_poly.pdbx_strand_id
1 'polypeptide(L)'
;MLIARSLQEAHLYIDLHPCACGAEQFAREHRLEDHDGALTAVFEGTCPQCGRARSFAFRMADELPPAPPAFGGDEPSSIVDPGEFMWVSDEISTESGLRLLNTAPAEHRAMRPSTAYAIAALEEVAKFLPPGGNSVPEDRFVSERGRALYAKDPERFTREEIGAALELKRSILAGIDHFSPPRG
;
A
#
# COMPACT_ATOMS: atom_id res chain seq x y z
N MET A 1 -10.67 17.96 -0.38
CA MET A 1 -10.74 16.73 0.44
C MET A 1 -10.13 15.60 -0.37
N LEU A 2 -9.35 14.73 0.27
CA LEU A 2 -8.73 13.59 -0.41
C LEU A 2 -9.78 12.53 -0.74
N ILE A 3 -9.58 11.79 -1.84
CA ILE A 3 -10.48 10.72 -2.28
C ILE A 3 -9.75 9.40 -2.08
N ALA A 4 -10.32 8.51 -1.27
CA ALA A 4 -9.83 7.16 -1.08
C ALA A 4 -10.71 6.17 -1.87
N ARG A 5 -10.07 5.32 -2.66
CA ARG A 5 -10.70 4.27 -3.47
C ARG A 5 -11.01 3.02 -2.64
N SER A 6 -10.48 2.94 -1.41
CA SER A 6 -10.81 1.91 -0.43
C SER A 6 -10.45 2.36 0.98
N LEU A 7 -11.02 1.69 1.99
CA LEU A 7 -10.57 1.86 3.39
C LEU A 7 -9.11 1.44 3.58
N GLN A 8 -8.64 0.43 2.83
CA GLN A 8 -7.26 -0.03 2.86
C GLN A 8 -6.29 1.07 2.43
N GLU A 9 -6.64 1.81 1.38
CA GLU A 9 -5.86 2.96 0.90
C GLU A 9 -5.88 4.12 1.88
N ALA A 10 -7.04 4.43 2.47
CA ALA A 10 -7.13 5.45 3.52
C ALA A 10 -6.23 5.11 4.73
N HIS A 11 -6.25 3.85 5.18
CA HIS A 11 -5.35 3.37 6.24
C HIS A 11 -3.89 3.49 5.85
N LEU A 12 -3.53 3.06 4.63
CA LEU A 12 -2.16 3.17 4.15
C LEU A 12 -1.70 4.64 4.10
N TYR A 13 -2.52 5.54 3.58
CA TYR A 13 -2.22 6.97 3.56
C TYR A 13 -1.91 7.48 4.97
N ILE A 14 -2.77 7.17 5.95
CA ILE A 14 -2.55 7.61 7.34
C ILE A 14 -1.24 7.06 7.91
N ASP A 15 -0.90 5.81 7.59
CA ASP A 15 0.32 5.14 8.08
C ASP A 15 1.59 5.74 7.44
N LEU A 16 1.50 6.21 6.19
CA LEU A 16 2.59 6.88 5.48
C LEU A 16 2.83 8.32 5.93
N HIS A 17 1.87 8.93 6.63
CA HIS A 17 1.90 10.32 7.07
C HIS A 17 2.14 10.41 8.58
N PRO A 18 3.41 10.39 9.05
CA PRO A 18 3.70 10.47 10.47
C PRO A 18 3.24 11.79 11.08
N CYS A 19 3.10 11.81 12.40
CA CYS A 19 2.94 13.05 13.14
C CYS A 19 4.18 13.95 12.93
N ALA A 20 4.02 15.27 13.09
CA ALA A 20 5.13 16.22 12.99
C ALA A 20 6.28 15.95 13.99
N CYS A 21 6.06 15.17 15.04
CA CYS A 21 7.11 14.72 15.96
C CYS A 21 7.84 13.44 15.50
N GLY A 22 7.42 12.83 14.40
CA GLY A 22 7.97 11.57 13.86
C GLY A 22 7.18 10.31 14.21
N ALA A 23 6.21 10.37 15.14
CA ALA A 23 5.39 9.20 15.46
C ALA A 23 4.54 8.74 14.27
N GLU A 24 4.78 7.53 13.78
CA GLU A 24 4.06 6.96 12.64
C GLU A 24 2.65 6.49 13.05
N GLN A 25 2.57 5.75 14.16
CA GLN A 25 1.33 5.11 14.61
C GLN A 25 0.59 5.91 15.70
N PHE A 26 -0.72 5.76 15.72
CA PHE A 26 -1.58 6.23 16.81
C PHE A 26 -2.85 5.37 16.89
N ALA A 27 -3.45 5.27 18.07
CA ALA A 27 -4.76 4.68 18.22
C ALA A 27 -5.80 5.59 17.54
N ARG A 28 -6.47 5.07 16.51
CA ARG A 28 -7.43 5.81 15.70
C ARG A 28 -8.82 5.21 15.83
N GLU A 29 -9.78 6.06 16.16
CA GLU A 29 -11.20 5.77 16.02
C GLU A 29 -11.60 5.98 14.56
N HIS A 30 -12.48 5.13 14.04
CA HIS A 30 -12.98 5.20 12.67
C HIS A 30 -14.49 5.33 12.69
N ARG A 31 -15.00 6.30 11.92
CA ARG A 31 -16.42 6.48 11.66
C ARG A 31 -16.68 6.82 10.21
N LEU A 32 -17.88 6.50 9.75
CA LEU A 32 -18.38 6.89 8.44
C LEU A 32 -19.43 7.97 8.63
N GLU A 33 -19.30 9.05 7.85
CA GLU A 33 -20.22 10.18 7.84
C GLU A 33 -20.79 10.36 6.43
N ASP A 34 -22.07 10.73 6.33
CA ASP A 34 -22.68 11.12 5.07
C ASP A 34 -22.63 12.65 4.95
N HIS A 35 -21.96 13.15 3.91
CA HIS A 35 -21.89 14.57 3.57
C HIS A 35 -22.51 14.76 2.18
N ASP A 36 -23.74 15.26 2.14
CA ASP A 36 -24.51 15.52 0.92
C ASP A 36 -24.60 14.31 -0.04
N GLY A 37 -24.83 13.11 0.51
CA GLY A 37 -24.95 11.86 -0.26
C GLY A 37 -23.61 11.22 -0.61
N ALA A 38 -22.51 11.73 -0.05
CA ALA A 38 -21.18 11.16 -0.22
C ALA A 38 -20.63 10.62 1.10
N LEU A 39 -20.22 9.35 1.08
CA LEU A 39 -19.63 8.71 2.23
C LEU A 39 -18.22 9.26 2.49
N THR A 40 -17.97 9.69 3.72
CA THR A 40 -16.68 10.20 4.19
C THR A 40 -16.19 9.32 5.34
N ALA A 41 -15.01 8.74 5.20
CA ALA A 41 -14.34 8.03 6.28
C ALA A 41 -13.50 9.01 7.10
N VAL A 42 -13.79 9.11 8.39
CA VAL A 42 -13.09 9.99 9.33
C VAL A 42 -12.33 9.16 10.35
N PHE A 43 -11.05 9.50 10.51
CA PHE A 43 -10.13 8.86 11.43
C PHE A 43 -9.56 9.88 12.40
N GLU A 44 -9.76 9.66 13.69
CA GLU A 44 -9.34 10.59 14.74
C GLU A 44 -8.63 9.88 15.87
N GLY A 45 -7.71 10.58 16.51
CA GLY A 45 -7.02 10.08 17.68
C GLY A 45 -5.94 11.04 18.14
N THR A 46 -5.08 10.58 19.04
CA THR A 46 -4.01 11.40 19.62
C THR A 46 -2.67 10.74 19.38
N CYS A 47 -1.67 11.53 18.98
CA CYS A 47 -0.30 11.05 18.86
C CYS A 47 0.20 10.57 20.24
N PRO A 48 0.68 9.32 20.37
CA PRO A 48 1.10 8.77 21.65
C PRO A 48 2.39 9.40 22.18
N GLN A 49 3.18 10.07 21.32
CA GLN A 49 4.45 10.68 21.71
C GLN A 49 4.32 12.14 22.13
N CYS A 50 3.60 12.97 21.37
CA CYS A 50 3.53 14.42 21.63
C CYS A 50 2.14 14.91 22.08
N GLY A 51 1.14 14.02 22.16
CA GLY A 51 -0.21 14.38 22.59
C GLY A 51 -1.02 15.21 21.59
N ARG A 52 -0.49 15.46 20.38
CA ARG A 52 -1.21 16.22 19.34
C ARG A 52 -2.37 15.40 18.79
N ALA A 53 -3.54 16.04 18.68
CA ALA A 53 -4.69 15.47 17.97
C ALA A 53 -4.34 15.24 16.49
N ARG A 54 -4.71 14.07 15.98
CA ARG A 54 -4.57 13.67 14.58
C ARG A 54 -5.96 13.40 14.04
N SER A 55 -6.28 14.01 12.89
CA SER A 55 -7.57 13.83 12.20
C SER A 55 -7.32 13.73 10.70
N PHE A 56 -7.94 12.74 10.06
CA PHE A 56 -7.91 12.52 8.63
C PHE A 56 -9.33 12.24 8.14
N ALA A 57 -9.71 12.84 7.01
CA ALA A 57 -11.01 12.63 6.40
C ALA A 57 -10.83 12.36 4.90
N PHE A 58 -11.47 11.31 4.42
CA PHE A 58 -11.41 10.89 3.02
C PHE A 58 -12.83 10.75 2.48
N ARG A 59 -13.10 11.37 1.34
CA ARG A 59 -14.27 10.99 0.56
C ARG A 59 -14.02 9.59 0.00
N MET A 60 -14.97 8.69 0.18
CA MET A 60 -14.90 7.37 -0.43
C MET A 60 -15.30 7.47 -1.91
N ALA A 61 -14.57 6.78 -2.78
CA ALA A 61 -14.99 6.62 -4.16
C ALA A 61 -16.32 5.86 -4.22
N ASP A 62 -17.15 6.16 -5.23
CA ASP A 62 -18.46 5.52 -5.41
C ASP A 62 -18.32 4.06 -5.89
N GLU A 63 -17.20 3.75 -6.56
CA GLU A 63 -16.87 2.40 -7.02
C GLU A 63 -16.38 1.53 -5.87
N LEU A 64 -16.92 0.32 -5.77
CA LEU A 64 -16.49 -0.66 -4.78
C LEU A 64 -15.13 -1.26 -5.19
N PRO A 65 -14.14 -1.29 -4.29
CA PRO A 65 -12.86 -1.89 -4.60
C PRO A 65 -12.99 -3.41 -4.77
N PRO A 66 -12.04 -4.06 -5.46
CA PRO A 66 -11.89 -5.51 -5.46
C PRO A 66 -11.74 -6.07 -4.04
N ALA A 67 -11.92 -7.39 -3.91
CA ALA A 67 -11.70 -8.08 -2.65
C ALA A 67 -10.25 -7.89 -2.14
N PRO A 68 -10.04 -7.70 -0.82
CA PRO A 68 -8.71 -7.43 -0.29
C PRO A 68 -7.76 -8.64 -0.41
N PRO A 69 -6.44 -8.40 -0.48
CA PRO A 69 -5.79 -7.09 -0.41
C PRO A 69 -5.90 -6.31 -1.73
N ALA A 70 -6.49 -5.11 -1.66
CA ALA A 70 -6.66 -4.19 -2.79
C ALA A 70 -6.75 -2.76 -2.24
N PHE A 71 -6.12 -1.80 -2.91
CA PHE A 71 -6.14 -0.39 -2.52
C PHE A 71 -7.16 0.44 -3.31
N GLY A 72 -7.56 -0.02 -4.49
CA GLY A 72 -8.61 0.60 -5.30
C GLY A 72 -8.94 -0.23 -6.53
N GLY A 73 -9.76 0.33 -7.42
CA GLY A 73 -10.06 -0.22 -8.75
C GLY A 73 -8.89 -0.05 -9.74
N ASP A 74 -9.19 0.01 -11.04
CA ASP A 74 -8.17 -0.02 -12.10
C ASP A 74 -7.38 1.30 -12.22
N GLU A 75 -8.01 2.42 -11.89
CA GLU A 75 -7.37 3.75 -11.93
C GLU A 75 -6.30 3.90 -10.86
N PRO A 76 -5.18 4.61 -11.11
CA PRO A 76 -4.13 4.83 -10.11
C PRO A 76 -4.61 5.68 -8.93
N SER A 77 -3.88 5.60 -7.81
CA SER A 77 -4.16 6.43 -6.64
C SER A 77 -3.98 7.93 -6.92
N SER A 78 -4.81 8.74 -6.27
CA SER A 78 -4.64 10.20 -6.22
C SER A 78 -4.04 10.69 -4.89
N ILE A 79 -3.82 9.79 -3.92
CA ILE A 79 -3.44 10.15 -2.55
C ILE A 79 -2.16 9.46 -2.08
N VAL A 80 -1.80 8.31 -2.64
CA VAL A 80 -0.53 7.62 -2.40
C VAL A 80 0.23 7.55 -3.72
N ASP A 81 1.50 7.93 -3.71
CA ASP A 81 2.30 7.99 -4.92
C ASP A 81 2.99 6.65 -5.26
N PRO A 82 3.47 6.44 -6.50
CA PRO A 82 4.08 5.17 -6.91
C PRO A 82 5.34 4.82 -6.12
N GLY A 83 6.10 5.81 -5.66
CA GLY A 83 7.29 5.57 -4.84
C GLY A 83 6.93 5.13 -3.43
N GLU A 84 5.86 5.66 -2.84
CA GLU A 84 5.34 5.19 -1.55
C GLU A 84 4.81 3.75 -1.65
N PHE A 85 4.07 3.41 -2.70
CA PHE A 85 3.65 2.02 -2.93
C PHE A 85 4.82 1.06 -3.11
N MET A 86 5.85 1.45 -3.87
CA MET A 86 7.07 0.65 -4.03
C MET A 86 7.75 0.43 -2.67
N TRP A 87 7.89 1.48 -1.86
CA TRP A 87 8.45 1.39 -0.51
C TRP A 87 7.69 0.40 0.37
N VAL A 88 6.36 0.49 0.40
CA VAL A 88 5.49 -0.41 1.17
C VAL A 88 5.68 -1.85 0.72
N SER A 89 5.72 -2.08 -0.59
CA SER A 89 5.95 -3.42 -1.14
C SER A 89 7.30 -3.99 -0.71
N ASP A 90 8.37 -3.19 -0.77
CA ASP A 90 9.71 -3.58 -0.40
C ASP A 90 9.85 -3.90 1.09
N GLU A 91 9.36 -3.01 1.96
CA GLU A 91 9.44 -3.18 3.41
C GLU A 91 8.73 -4.46 3.85
N ILE A 92 7.50 -4.65 3.38
CA ILE A 92 6.70 -5.83 3.74
C ILE A 92 7.31 -7.11 3.16
N SER A 93 7.86 -7.05 1.94
CA SER A 93 8.56 -8.19 1.34
C SER A 93 9.84 -8.54 2.08
N THR A 94 10.59 -7.54 2.55
CA THR A 94 11.80 -7.73 3.34
C THR A 94 11.46 -8.39 4.67
N GLU A 95 10.48 -7.87 5.39
CA GLU A 95 10.06 -8.44 6.68
C GLU A 95 9.54 -9.88 6.53
N SER A 96 8.62 -10.10 5.59
CA SER A 96 8.05 -11.42 5.33
C SER A 96 9.09 -12.43 4.83
N GLY A 97 10.00 -12.01 3.94
CA GLY A 97 11.09 -12.82 3.45
C GLY A 97 12.05 -13.26 4.56
N LEU A 98 12.42 -12.35 5.46
CA LEU A 98 13.22 -12.67 6.64
C LEU A 98 12.51 -13.69 7.54
N ARG A 99 11.20 -13.57 7.74
CA ARG A 99 10.43 -14.56 8.51
C ARG A 99 10.37 -15.92 7.81
N LEU A 100 10.16 -15.97 6.48
CA LEU A 100 10.14 -17.22 5.72
C LEU A 100 11.47 -17.98 5.85
N LEU A 101 12.60 -17.28 5.81
CA LEU A 101 13.93 -17.88 5.97
C LEU A 101 14.18 -18.43 7.38
N ASN A 102 13.50 -17.91 8.39
CA ASN A 102 13.71 -18.25 9.80
C ASN A 102 12.60 -19.11 10.43
N THR A 103 11.61 -19.54 9.63
CA THR A 103 10.49 -20.35 10.12
C THR A 103 10.35 -21.64 9.31
N ALA A 104 9.81 -22.69 9.96
CA ALA A 104 9.56 -23.95 9.28
C ALA A 104 8.49 -23.78 8.18
N PRO A 105 8.53 -24.57 7.09
CA PRO A 105 7.54 -24.47 6.00
C PRO A 105 6.08 -24.53 6.44
N ALA A 106 5.77 -25.25 7.51
CA ALA A 106 4.42 -25.34 8.08
C ALA A 106 3.90 -24.00 8.66
N GLU A 107 4.80 -23.06 8.98
CA GLU A 107 4.49 -21.74 9.53
C GLU A 107 4.42 -20.66 8.45
N HIS A 108 4.88 -20.95 7.22
CA HIS A 108 4.93 -19.99 6.11
C HIS A 108 3.55 -19.43 5.76
N ARG A 109 2.48 -20.17 6.05
CA ARG A 109 1.09 -19.71 5.88
C ARG A 109 0.84 -18.35 6.51
N ALA A 110 1.43 -18.09 7.68
CA ALA A 110 1.24 -16.84 8.40
C ALA A 110 1.75 -15.62 7.62
N MET A 111 2.69 -15.81 6.67
CA MET A 111 3.27 -14.74 5.85
C MET A 111 2.48 -14.46 4.58
N ARG A 112 1.49 -15.32 4.25
CA ARG A 112 0.68 -15.16 3.03
C ARG A 112 -0.02 -13.80 2.96
N PRO A 113 -0.69 -13.28 4.02
CA PRO A 113 -1.38 -11.99 3.94
C PRO A 113 -0.40 -10.85 3.66
N SER A 114 0.76 -10.82 4.32
CA SER A 114 1.81 -9.81 4.09
C SER A 114 2.35 -9.90 2.66
N THR A 115 2.61 -11.10 2.15
CA THR A 115 3.09 -11.31 0.78
C THR A 115 2.06 -10.83 -0.25
N ALA A 116 0.78 -11.17 -0.05
CA ALA A 116 -0.31 -10.73 -0.92
C ALA A 116 -0.50 -9.20 -0.86
N TYR A 117 -0.32 -8.59 0.31
CA TYR A 117 -0.37 -7.13 0.47
C TYR A 117 0.78 -6.43 -0.25
N ALA A 118 2.00 -6.97 -0.18
CA ALA A 118 3.15 -6.44 -0.93
C ALA A 118 2.96 -6.54 -2.44
N ILE A 119 2.33 -7.62 -2.93
CA ILE A 119 1.95 -7.76 -4.35
C ILE A 119 0.93 -6.68 -4.71
N ALA A 120 -0.15 -6.53 -3.93
CA ALA A 120 -1.16 -5.51 -4.18
C ALA A 120 -0.57 -4.08 -4.21
N ALA A 121 0.41 -3.79 -3.35
CA ALA A 121 1.09 -2.49 -3.35
C ALA A 121 1.92 -2.29 -4.63
N LEU A 122 2.63 -3.33 -5.10
CA LEU A 122 3.38 -3.25 -6.34
C LEU A 122 2.49 -3.18 -7.58
N GLU A 123 1.31 -3.82 -7.54
CA GLU A 123 0.29 -3.70 -8.59
C GLU A 123 -0.23 -2.26 -8.70
N GLU A 124 -0.33 -1.51 -7.59
CA GLU A 124 -0.67 -0.07 -7.65
C GLU A 124 0.42 0.74 -8.37
N VAL A 125 1.71 0.42 -8.20
CA VAL A 125 2.80 1.08 -8.96
C VAL A 125 2.59 0.88 -10.46
N ALA A 126 2.21 -0.33 -10.89
CA ALA A 126 1.96 -0.64 -12.29
C ALA A 126 0.83 0.20 -12.90
N LYS A 127 -0.17 0.62 -12.11
CA LYS A 127 -1.29 1.47 -12.56
C LYS A 127 -0.85 2.88 -12.97
N PHE A 128 0.31 3.34 -12.51
CA PHE A 128 0.88 4.63 -12.92
C PHE A 128 1.63 4.59 -14.26
N LEU A 129 1.81 3.41 -14.86
CA LEU A 129 2.41 3.29 -16.19
C LEU A 129 1.43 3.81 -17.25
N PRO A 130 1.81 4.77 -18.10
CA PRO A 130 0.94 5.23 -19.17
C PRO A 130 0.72 4.12 -20.21
N PRO A 131 -0.42 4.13 -20.93
CA PRO A 131 -0.67 3.17 -22.00
C PRO A 131 0.47 3.16 -23.03
N GLY A 132 1.09 1.99 -23.24
CA GLY A 132 2.23 1.83 -24.15
C GLY A 132 3.55 2.47 -23.68
N GLY A 133 3.58 3.11 -22.51
CA GLY A 133 4.81 3.66 -21.94
C GLY A 133 5.61 2.62 -21.15
N ASN A 134 6.91 2.87 -21.04
CA ASN A 134 7.87 1.96 -20.41
C ASN A 134 8.28 2.37 -18.99
N SER A 135 7.92 3.57 -18.54
CA SER A 135 8.28 4.07 -17.21
C SER A 135 7.16 4.91 -16.62
N VAL A 136 7.08 4.91 -15.29
CA VAL A 136 6.21 5.84 -14.56
C VAL A 136 6.74 7.27 -14.76
N PRO A 137 5.89 8.24 -15.14
CA PRO A 137 6.32 9.63 -15.31
C PRO A 137 6.79 10.24 -13.98
N GLU A 138 7.87 11.03 -14.03
CA GLU A 138 8.46 11.68 -12.84
C GLU A 138 7.45 12.59 -12.10
N ASP A 139 6.51 13.20 -12.83
CA ASP A 139 5.47 14.07 -12.26
C ASP A 139 4.48 13.34 -11.33
N ARG A 140 4.52 12.00 -11.29
CA ARG A 140 3.71 11.18 -10.40
C ARG A 140 4.29 11.02 -9.01
N PHE A 141 5.57 11.35 -8.81
CA PHE A 141 6.23 11.25 -7.50
C PHE A 141 6.06 12.55 -6.73
N VAL A 142 4.96 12.64 -5.97
CA VAL A 142 4.53 13.88 -5.31
C VAL A 142 4.89 13.96 -3.82
N SER A 143 5.13 12.83 -3.17
CA SER A 143 5.63 12.78 -1.80
C SER A 143 7.16 12.96 -1.76
N GLU A 144 7.68 13.38 -0.61
CA GLU A 144 9.13 13.44 -0.39
C GLU A 144 9.79 12.05 -0.51
N ARG A 145 9.15 11.04 0.09
CA ARG A 145 9.59 9.63 0.05
C ARG A 145 9.64 9.12 -1.39
N GLY A 146 8.58 9.35 -2.15
CA GLY A 146 8.47 8.90 -3.53
C GLY A 146 9.51 9.55 -4.43
N ARG A 147 9.70 10.87 -4.33
CA ARG A 147 10.78 11.56 -5.07
C ARG A 147 12.16 11.03 -4.71
N ALA A 148 12.43 10.80 -3.42
CA ALA A 148 13.72 10.29 -2.97
C ALA A 148 14.00 8.88 -3.52
N LEU A 149 12.98 8.01 -3.56
CA LEU A 149 13.10 6.68 -4.14
C LEU A 149 13.31 6.71 -5.64
N TYR A 150 12.54 7.52 -6.36
CA TYR A 150 12.71 7.70 -7.80
C TYR A 150 14.10 8.25 -8.14
N ALA A 151 14.55 9.30 -7.45
CA ALA A 151 15.87 9.89 -7.68
C ALA A 151 17.03 8.94 -7.39
N LYS A 152 16.85 8.00 -6.46
CA LYS A 152 17.86 6.98 -6.13
C LYS A 152 17.99 5.94 -7.23
N ASP A 153 16.89 5.48 -7.80
CA ASP A 153 16.86 4.41 -8.79
C ASP A 153 15.59 4.47 -9.68
N PRO A 154 15.62 5.27 -10.76
CA PRO A 154 14.48 5.40 -11.67
C PRO A 154 14.13 4.10 -12.41
N GLU A 155 15.09 3.20 -12.62
CA GLU A 155 14.92 1.98 -13.42
C GLU A 155 13.90 1.04 -12.78
N ARG A 156 13.80 1.04 -11.45
CA ARG A 156 12.79 0.28 -10.67
C ARG A 156 11.34 0.61 -11.04
N PHE A 157 11.11 1.78 -11.63
CA PHE A 157 9.79 2.24 -12.03
C PHE A 157 9.53 2.04 -13.52
N THR A 158 10.33 1.20 -14.17
CA THR A 158 10.09 0.73 -15.53
C THR A 158 9.12 -0.44 -15.56
N ARG A 159 8.43 -0.63 -16.69
CA ARG A 159 7.51 -1.75 -16.92
C ARG A 159 8.20 -3.10 -16.72
N GLU A 160 9.44 -3.22 -17.17
CA GLU A 160 10.24 -4.43 -17.06
C GLU A 160 10.54 -4.75 -15.58
N GLU A 161 11.11 -3.81 -14.83
CA GLU A 161 11.47 -4.02 -13.42
C GLU A 161 10.25 -4.24 -12.53
N ILE A 162 9.15 -3.49 -12.74
CA ILE A 162 7.89 -3.71 -12.02
C ILE A 162 7.35 -5.11 -12.33
N GLY A 163 7.39 -5.53 -13.60
CA GLY A 163 6.96 -6.86 -14.04
C GLY A 163 7.77 -7.98 -13.39
N ALA A 164 9.09 -7.88 -13.44
CA ALA A 164 10.00 -8.86 -12.84
C ALA A 164 9.80 -8.97 -11.32
N ALA A 165 9.63 -7.82 -10.64
CA ALA A 165 9.36 -7.80 -9.20
C ALA A 165 7.99 -8.41 -8.84
N LEU A 166 6.96 -8.20 -9.67
CA LEU A 166 5.65 -8.85 -9.48
C LEU A 166 5.74 -10.37 -9.66
N GLU A 167 6.42 -10.82 -10.71
CA GLU A 167 6.62 -12.26 -10.98
C GLU A 167 7.33 -12.95 -9.83
N LEU A 168 8.40 -12.35 -9.30
CA LEU A 168 9.13 -12.87 -8.15
C LEU A 168 8.22 -13.00 -6.92
N LYS A 169 7.50 -11.94 -6.55
CA LYS A 169 6.62 -11.97 -5.36
C LYS A 169 5.48 -12.97 -5.53
N ARG A 170 4.90 -13.10 -6.73
CA ARG A 170 3.87 -14.10 -7.04
C ARG A 170 4.42 -15.52 -6.96
N SER A 171 5.66 -15.76 -7.40
CA SER A 171 6.36 -17.04 -7.23
C SER A 171 6.51 -17.40 -5.74
N ILE A 172 6.90 -16.44 -4.89
CA ILE A 172 7.00 -16.65 -3.44
C ILE A 172 5.64 -16.99 -2.85
N LEU A 173 4.59 -16.23 -3.19
CA LEU A 173 3.23 -16.50 -2.73
C LEU A 173 2.74 -17.90 -3.13
N ALA A 174 2.99 -18.30 -4.38
CA ALA A 174 2.67 -19.64 -4.87
C ALA A 174 3.44 -20.73 -4.09
N GLY A 175 4.69 -20.49 -3.74
CA GLY A 175 5.47 -21.36 -2.86
C GLY A 175 4.82 -21.53 -1.48
N ILE A 176 4.39 -20.43 -0.85
CA ILE A 176 3.67 -20.48 0.43
C ILE A 176 2.39 -21.32 0.30
N ASP A 177 1.59 -21.08 -0.75
CA ASP A 177 0.33 -21.80 -0.96
C ASP A 177 0.56 -23.29 -1.28
N HIS A 178 1.68 -23.65 -1.91
CA HIS A 178 2.05 -25.04 -2.18
C HIS A 178 2.42 -25.82 -0.90
N PHE A 179 3.29 -25.25 -0.05
CA PHE A 179 3.77 -25.91 1.17
C PHE A 179 2.81 -25.76 2.37
N SER A 180 1.80 -24.89 2.24
CA SER A 180 0.77 -24.64 3.26
C SER A 180 -0.57 -24.23 2.61
N PRO A 181 -1.32 -25.19 2.04
CA PRO A 181 -2.56 -24.88 1.33
C PRO A 181 -3.64 -24.28 2.25
N PRO A 182 -4.57 -23.47 1.69
CA PRO A 182 -5.70 -22.93 2.45
C PRO A 182 -6.54 -24.08 3.04
N ARG A 183 -7.02 -23.90 4.28
CA ARG A 183 -8.10 -24.74 4.81
C ARG A 183 -9.37 -24.38 4.04
N GLY A 184 -9.99 -25.38 3.41
CA GLY A 184 -11.26 -25.22 2.69
C GLY A 184 -12.41 -24.80 3.58
#